data_AF-A0A5E5P299-F1
#
_entry.id   AF-A0A5E5P299-F1
#
_cell.length_a   1.000
_cell.length_b   1.000
_cell.length_c   1.000
_cell.angle_alpha   90.00
_cell.angle_beta   90.00
_cell.angle_gamma   90.00
#
_symmetry.space_group_name_H-M   'P 1'
#
loop_
_entity.id
_entity.type
_entity.pdbx_description
1 polymer ?
#
loop_
_entity_poly.entity_id
_entity_poly.type
_entity_poly.pdbx_seq_one_letter_code
_entity_poly.pdbx_strand_id
1 'polypeptide(L)' 'MTRTPKTRTLYSVRYYRTGHVIGTAIGHKARLVPLRIARRIARRLRRSGLEVQLASMVVRLTPAQAEHLARRYG' A
#
# COMPACT_ATOMS: atom_id res chain seq x y z
N MET A 1 -8.36 22.67 17.89
CA MET A 1 -7.68 21.94 16.79
C MET A 1 -8.71 21.05 16.09
N THR A 2 -9.02 21.34 14.84
CA THR A 2 -10.11 20.71 14.08
C THR A 2 -9.82 19.21 13.87
N ARG A 3 -10.60 18.37 14.57
CA ARG A 3 -10.52 16.89 14.61
C ARG A 3 -11.02 16.22 13.31
N THR A 4 -10.97 16.93 12.19
CA THR A 4 -11.61 16.47 10.96
C THR A 4 -10.79 15.32 10.35
N PRO A 5 -11.37 14.13 10.16
CA PRO A 5 -10.66 13.04 9.51
C PRO A 5 -10.23 13.47 8.11
N LYS A 6 -8.96 13.20 7.79
CA LYS A 6 -8.39 13.53 6.48
C LYS A 6 -8.60 12.36 5.53
N THR A 7 -9.23 12.62 4.40
CA THR A 7 -9.34 11.64 3.33
C THR A 7 -8.01 11.56 2.58
N ARG A 8 -7.46 10.35 2.44
CA ARG A 8 -6.20 10.12 1.72
C ARG A 8 -6.25 8.83 0.93
N THR A 9 -5.74 8.85 -0.30
CA THR A 9 -5.53 7.64 -1.09
C THR A 9 -4.24 6.96 -0.64
N LEU A 10 -4.37 5.72 -0.18
CA LEU A 10 -3.26 4.84 0.13
C LEU A 10 -3.29 3.62 -0.79
N TYR A 11 -2.18 2.87 -0.83
CA TYR A 11 -2.01 1.77 -1.76
C TYR A 11 -1.64 0.50 -1.01
N SER A 12 -2.30 -0.59 -1.35
CA SER A 12 -1.89 -1.95 -1.02
C SER A 12 -1.07 -2.52 -2.17
N VAL A 13 0.05 -3.17 -1.84
CA VAL A 13 0.91 -3.84 -2.82
C VAL A 13 0.56 -5.33 -2.82
N ARG A 14 0.04 -5.82 -3.94
CA ARG A 14 -0.30 -7.23 -4.15
C ARG A 14 0.71 -7.81 -5.12
N TYR A 15 1.22 -9.01 -4.86
CA TYR A 15 2.17 -9.66 -5.75
C TYR A 15 1.75 -11.10 -6.05
N TYR A 16 2.15 -11.58 -7.20
CA TYR A 16 1.80 -12.88 -7.74
C TYR A 16 3.08 -13.53 -8.27
N ARG A 17 3.17 -14.86 -8.12
CA ARG A 17 4.20 -15.66 -8.77
C ARG A 17 3.67 -16.08 -10.14
N THR A 18 4.52 -16.06 -11.16
CA THR A 18 4.14 -16.49 -12.51
C THR A 18 3.61 -17.93 -12.48
N GLY A 19 2.46 -18.17 -13.09
CA GLY A 19 1.78 -19.48 -13.10
C GLY A 19 0.86 -19.77 -11.91
N HIS A 20 0.62 -18.82 -11.00
CA HIS A 20 -0.37 -18.98 -9.92
C HIS A 20 -1.79 -18.63 -10.37
N VAL A 21 -2.77 -19.33 -9.79
CA VAL A 21 -4.20 -19.17 -10.10
C VAL A 21 -4.73 -17.82 -9.61
N ILE A 22 -5.51 -17.16 -10.45
CA ILE A 22 -6.23 -15.93 -10.12
C ILE A 22 -7.21 -16.24 -8.98
N GLY A 23 -7.01 -15.63 -7.80
CA GLY A 23 -7.85 -15.83 -6.61
C GLY A 23 -7.08 -16.31 -5.37
N THR A 24 -5.87 -16.85 -5.53
CA THR A 24 -5.02 -17.23 -4.39
C THR A 24 -4.22 -16.01 -3.91
N ALA A 25 -4.48 -15.55 -2.69
CA ALA A 25 -3.76 -14.42 -2.11
C ALA A 25 -2.31 -14.82 -1.77
N ILE A 26 -1.34 -14.39 -2.58
CA ILE A 26 0.08 -14.56 -2.24
C ILE A 26 0.55 -13.33 -1.45
N GLY A 27 0.80 -13.54 -0.15
CA GLY A 27 1.49 -12.58 0.72
C GLY A 27 0.58 -11.65 1.55
N HIS A 28 0.51 -11.93 2.85
CA HIS A 28 -0.15 -11.09 3.86
C HIS A 28 0.70 -9.87 4.26
N LYS A 29 0.86 -8.88 3.37
CA LYS A 29 1.26 -7.52 3.79
C LYS A 29 0.35 -6.48 3.17
N ALA A 30 -0.93 -6.53 3.56
CA ALA A 30 -1.95 -5.52 3.28
C ALA A 30 -1.70 -4.20 4.04
N ARG A 31 -0.45 -3.73 4.11
CA ARG A 31 -0.15 -2.42 4.70
C ARG A 31 -0.46 -1.36 3.66
N LEU A 32 -1.42 -0.50 3.98
CA LEU A 32 -1.72 0.69 3.20
C LEU A 32 -0.58 1.69 3.37
N VAL A 33 0.08 2.03 2.26
CA VAL A 33 1.22 2.93 2.24
C VAL A 33 1.04 4.05 1.20
N PRO A 34 1.75 5.18 1.33
CA PRO A 34 1.76 6.20 0.29
C PRO A 34 2.28 5.67 -1.05
N LEU A 35 1.86 6.29 -2.16
CA LEU A 35 2.20 5.87 -3.53
C LEU A 35 3.72 5.71 -3.76
N ARG A 36 4.53 6.65 -3.25
CA ARG A 36 6.00 6.61 -3.39
C ARG A 36 6.58 5.32 -2.79
N ILE A 37 6.07 4.91 -1.63
CA ILE A 37 6.48 3.70 -0.92
C ILE A 37 5.97 2.45 -1.66
N ALA A 38 4.70 2.46 -2.08
CA ALA A 38 4.11 1.37 -2.86
C ALA A 38 4.91 1.10 -4.15
N ARG A 39 5.26 2.16 -4.90
CA ARG A 39 6.10 2.07 -6.11
C ARG A 39 7.51 1.55 -5.81
N ARG A 40 8.11 1.93 -4.68
CA ARG A 40 9.43 1.41 -4.27
C ARG A 40 9.38 -0.08 -3.98
N ILE A 41 8.38 -0.53 -3.23
CA ILE A 41 8.16 -1.96 -2.93
C ILE A 41 7.90 -2.73 -4.23
N ALA A 42 7.00 -2.23 -5.08
CA ALA A 42 6.66 -2.87 -6.34
C ALA A 42 7.88 -3.04 -7.27
N ARG A 43 8.74 -2.01 -7.37
CA ARG A 43 9.99 -2.12 -8.14
C ARG A 43 10.90 -3.23 -7.61
N ARG A 44 11.04 -3.36 -6.28
CA ARG A 44 11.87 -4.40 -5.67
C ARG A 44 11.30 -5.79 -5.96
N LEU A 45 9.99 -5.98 -5.80
CA LEU A 45 9.32 -7.26 -6.05
C LEU A 45 9.38 -7.66 -7.53
N ARG A 46 9.19 -6.72 -8.46
CA ARG A 46 9.34 -6.96 -9.90
C ARG A 46 10.75 -7.40 -10.28
N ARG A 47 11.78 -6.80 -9.67
CA ARG A 47 13.17 -7.25 -9.86
C ARG A 47 13.42 -8.69 -9.37
N SER A 48 12.59 -9.18 -8.46
CA SER A 48 12.62 -10.59 -8.01
C SER A 48 11.77 -11.51 -8.88
N GLY A 49 11.30 -11.06 -10.06
CA GLY A 49 10.51 -11.87 -10.99
C GLY A 49 9.04 -12.01 -10.61
N LEU A 50 8.54 -11.22 -9.65
CA LEU A 50 7.13 -11.24 -9.24
C LEU A 50 6.30 -10.26 -10.07
N GLU A 51 5.09 -10.67 -10.42
CA GLU A 51 4.08 -9.77 -10.94
C GLU A 51 3.47 -8.96 -9.79
N VAL A 52 3.24 -7.67 -10.00
CA VAL A 52 2.84 -6.78 -8.90
C VAL A 52 1.74 -5.81 -9.33
N GLN A 53 0.63 -5.84 -8.59
CA GLN A 53 -0.48 -4.91 -8.69
C GLN A 53 -0.47 -3.91 -7.53
N LEU A 54 -0.73 -2.64 -7.83
CA LEU A 54 -0.96 -1.60 -6.83
C LEU A 54 -2.47 -1.35 -6.74
N ALA A 55 -3.09 -1.69 -5.61
CA ALA A 55 -4.50 -1.43 -5.37
C ALA A 55 -4.66 -0.17 -4.53
N SER A 56 -5.27 0.87 -5.10
CA SER A 56 -5.58 2.11 -4.36
C SER A 56 -6.82 1.93 -3.49
N MET A 57 -6.81 2.56 -2.32
CA MET A 57 -7.95 2.66 -1.43
C MET A 57 -8.03 4.08 -0.86
N VAL A 58 -9.22 4.67 -0.90
CA VAL A 58 -9.50 5.96 -0.26
C VAL A 58 -9.83 5.68 1.20
N VAL A 59 -9.03 6.25 2.12
CA VAL A 59 -9.16 6.02 3.56
C VAL A 59 -9.44 7.34 4.26
N ARG A 60 -10.42 7.32 5.18
CA ARG A 60 -10.60 8.40 6.16
C ARG A 60 -9.67 8.13 7.34
N LEU A 61 -8.62 8.94 7.48
CA LEU A 61 -7.62 8.80 8.53
C LEU A 61 -7.98 9.68 9.72
N THR A 62 -7.81 9.15 10.94
CA THR A 62 -7.79 10.00 12.13
C THR A 62 -6.55 10.90 12.11
N PRO A 63 -6.56 12.05 12.83
CA PRO A 63 -5.38 12.91 12.92
C PRO A 63 -4.11 12.17 13.37
N ALA A 64 -4.21 11.27 14.36
CA ALA A 64 -3.09 10.45 14.84
C ALA A 64 -2.55 9.49 13.76
N GLN A 65 -3.43 8.89 12.95
CA GLN A 65 -3.00 8.03 11.83
C GLN A 65 -2.32 8.84 10.72
N ALA A 66 -2.84 10.03 10.42
CA ALA A 66 -2.23 10.93 9.45
C ALA A 66 -0.83 11.37 9.91
N GLU A 67 -0.66 11.69 11.19
CA GLU A 67 0.63 12.04 11.78
C GLU A 67 1.59 10.85 11.79
N HIS A 68 1.13 9.66 12.16
CA HIS A 68 1.94 8.44 12.09
C HIS A 68 2.46 8.19 10.66
N LEU A 69 1.60 8.33 9.65
CA LEU A 69 2.00 8.18 8.25
C LEU A 69 3.01 9.23 7.82
N ALA A 70 2.84 10.49 8.24
CA ALA A 70 3.78 11.57 7.96
C ALA A 70 5.13 11.31 8.63
N ARG A 71 5.15 10.88 9.90
CA ARG A 71 6.40 10.57 10.62
C ARG A 71 7.14 9.37 10.04
N ARG A 72 6.40 8.35 9.57
CA ARG A 72 7.00 7.10 9.07
C ARG A 72 7.44 7.19 7.60
N TYR A 73 6.77 8.00 6.78
CA TYR A 73 6.95 8.00 5.32
C TYR A 73 7.06 9.40 4.68
N GLY A 74 6.91 10.49 5.45
CA GLY A 74 7.25 11.84 5.01
C GLY A 74 8.75 11.98 4.84
#